data_AF-A0A964Z265-F1
#
_entry.id   AF-A0A964Z265-F1
#
_cell.length_a   1.000
_cell.length_b   1.000
_cell.length_c   1.000
_cell.angle_alpha   90.00
_cell.angle_beta   90.00
_cell.angle_gamma   90.00
#
_symmetry.space_group_name_H-M   'P 1'
#
loop_
_entity.id
_entity.type
_entity.pdbx_description
1 polymer ?
#
loop_
_entity_poly.entity_id
_entity_poly.type
_entity_poly.pdbx_seq_one_letter_code
_entity_poly.pdbx_strand_id
1 'polypeptide(L)'
;MNPASIGYQCTECAGNTTKIVNPIRQNKFIPSRQKAKVTKFLTISLVVVYTLQSILGDILIANFALFAPNVSNGQWWLLITAGFLHGSILHLFFNAYILWVVGGQLESIVGSIRFGIIYLVSLLGGS
;
A
#
# COMPACT_ATOMS: atom_id res chain seq x y z
N MET A 1 29.77 -32.59 -36.96
CA MET A 1 29.59 -31.83 -35.70
C MET A 1 30.90 -31.17 -35.35
N ASN A 2 30.91 -29.88 -35.03
CA ASN A 2 32.14 -29.16 -34.68
C ASN A 2 32.21 -28.94 -33.15
N PRO A 3 33.38 -29.09 -32.51
CA PRO A 3 33.51 -28.83 -31.07
C PRO A 3 33.31 -27.33 -30.79
N ALA A 4 32.54 -27.01 -29.75
CA ALA A 4 32.31 -25.64 -29.28
C ALA A 4 32.79 -25.48 -27.82
N SER A 5 32.88 -24.23 -27.34
CA SER A 5 33.27 -23.92 -25.96
C SER A 5 32.44 -24.66 -24.91
N ILE A 6 31.19 -25.02 -25.23
CA ILE A 6 30.35 -25.94 -24.46
C ILE A 6 29.62 -26.85 -25.48
N GLY A 7 29.96 -28.14 -25.51
CA GLY A 7 29.28 -29.16 -26.32
C GLY A 7 29.72 -29.24 -27.79
N TYR A 8 28.83 -29.78 -28.62
CA TYR A 8 29.05 -29.97 -30.06
C TYR A 8 27.99 -29.19 -30.85
N GLN A 9 28.43 -28.37 -31.80
CA GLN A 9 27.54 -27.61 -32.67
C GLN A 9 27.20 -28.46 -33.91
N CYS A 10 25.90 -28.57 -34.22
CA CYS A 10 25.44 -29.17 -35.47
C CYS A 10 25.97 -28.34 -36.65
N THR A 11 26.59 -29.02 -37.62
CA THR A 11 27.27 -28.38 -38.76
C THR A 11 26.32 -27.60 -39.66
N GLU A 12 25.04 -27.98 -39.72
CA GLU A 12 23.99 -27.23 -40.43
C GLU A 12 23.55 -25.95 -39.69
N CYS A 13 23.75 -25.86 -38.38
CA CYS A 13 23.38 -24.67 -37.59
C CYS A 13 24.53 -23.66 -37.49
N ALA A 14 25.78 -24.06 -37.72
CA ALA A 14 26.95 -23.18 -37.61
C ALA A 14 27.05 -22.13 -38.74
N GLY A 15 26.43 -22.38 -39.89
CA GLY A 15 26.38 -21.44 -41.01
C GLY A 15 25.22 -20.45 -40.97
N ASN A 16 24.20 -20.70 -40.13
CA ASN A 16 23.03 -19.84 -40.02
C ASN A 16 23.18 -18.88 -38.85
N THR A 17 23.12 -17.58 -39.12
CA THR A 17 23.06 -16.53 -38.10
C THR A 17 21.71 -16.59 -37.39
N THR A 18 21.62 -17.38 -36.31
CA THR A 18 20.46 -17.28 -35.41
C THR A 18 20.45 -15.88 -34.83
N LYS A 19 19.44 -15.07 -35.17
CA LYS A 19 19.22 -13.79 -34.49
C LYS A 19 19.13 -14.09 -33.00
N ILE A 20 20.09 -13.58 -32.24
CA ILE A 20 19.99 -13.52 -30.78
C ILE A 20 18.81 -12.59 -30.49
N VAL A 21 17.64 -13.19 -30.28
CA VAL A 21 16.50 -12.47 -29.73
C VAL A 21 16.87 -12.28 -28.28
N ASN A 22 17.32 -11.07 -27.91
CA ASN A 22 17.50 -10.73 -26.51
C ASN A 22 16.22 -11.12 -25.78
N PRO A 23 16.27 -11.99 -24.75
CA PRO A 23 15.08 -12.29 -23.98
C PRO A 23 14.52 -10.94 -23.53
N ILE A 24 13.26 -10.67 -23.87
CA ILE A 24 12.54 -9.50 -23.38
C ILE A 24 12.80 -9.51 -21.88
N ARG A 25 13.52 -8.51 -21.40
CA ARG A 25 13.95 -8.38 -20.01
C ARG A 25 12.67 -8.42 -19.18
N GLN A 26 12.30 -9.61 -18.69
CA GLN A 26 11.06 -9.79 -17.96
C GLN A 26 11.12 -8.83 -16.79
N ASN A 27 10.09 -7.99 -16.73
CA ASN A 27 10.00 -6.82 -15.88
C ASN A 27 10.52 -7.13 -14.48
N LYS A 28 11.78 -6.75 -14.26
CA LYS A 28 12.31 -6.08 -13.10
C LYS A 28 11.30 -6.09 -11.94
N PHE A 29 11.23 -7.19 -11.18
CA PHE A 29 10.76 -7.19 -9.80
C PHE A 29 11.84 -6.49 -8.94
N ILE A 30 12.28 -5.31 -9.38
CA ILE A 30 12.94 -4.38 -8.49
C ILE A 30 11.76 -3.56 -8.00
N PRO A 31 11.42 -3.63 -6.70
CA PRO A 31 10.51 -2.66 -6.15
C PRO A 31 11.20 -1.33 -6.40
N SER A 32 10.78 -0.66 -7.48
CA SER A 32 11.15 0.73 -7.66
C SER A 32 10.78 1.38 -6.33
N ARG A 33 11.57 2.34 -5.88
CA ARG A 33 11.23 3.21 -4.76
C ARG A 33 9.98 4.01 -5.18
N GLN A 34 8.86 3.30 -5.28
CA GLN A 34 7.65 3.72 -5.95
C GLN A 34 7.02 4.69 -4.99
N LYS A 35 6.66 5.86 -5.51
CA LYS A 35 6.13 6.94 -4.71
C LYS A 35 4.76 6.47 -4.18
N ALA A 36 4.74 5.85 -3.00
CA ALA A 36 3.54 5.41 -2.29
C ALA A 36 2.83 6.65 -1.74
N LYS A 37 2.21 7.42 -2.64
CA LYS A 37 1.67 8.75 -2.34
C LYS A 37 0.51 8.64 -1.36
N VAL A 38 -0.39 7.69 -1.61
CA VAL A 38 -1.60 7.48 -0.79
C VAL A 38 -1.21 6.93 0.56
N THR A 39 -0.31 5.96 0.61
CA THR A 39 0.22 5.41 1.86
C THR A 39 0.84 6.51 2.71
N LYS A 40 1.73 7.33 2.14
CA LYS A 40 2.34 8.45 2.85
C LYS A 40 1.31 9.45 3.34
N PHE A 41 0.35 9.81 2.48
CA PHE A 41 -0.72 10.73 2.85
C PHE A 41 -1.50 10.19 4.06
N LEU A 42 -1.98 8.94 4.00
CA LEU A 42 -2.73 8.32 5.08
C LEU A 42 -1.92 8.21 6.37
N THR A 43 -0.66 7.75 6.31
CA THR A 43 0.21 7.68 7.49
C THR A 43 0.42 9.06 8.12
N ILE A 44 0.66 10.09 7.31
CA ILE A 44 0.79 11.47 7.80
C ILE A 44 -0.52 11.93 8.44
N SER A 45 -1.67 11.67 7.79
CA SER A 45 -2.99 12.01 8.33
C SER A 45 -3.23 11.36 9.70
N LEU A 46 -2.89 10.09 9.89
CA LEU A 46 -3.01 9.42 11.20
C LEU A 46 -2.20 10.12 12.29
N VAL A 47 -0.94 10.45 11.99
CA VAL A 47 -0.06 11.15 12.93
C VAL A 47 -0.59 12.56 13.24
N VAL A 48 -1.01 13.31 12.21
CA VAL A 48 -1.56 14.67 12.38
C VAL A 48 -2.83 14.63 13.23
N VAL A 49 -3.78 13.75 12.92
CA VAL A 49 -5.02 13.63 13.69
C VAL A 49 -4.73 13.23 15.14
N TYR A 50 -3.80 12.31 15.39
CA TYR A 50 -3.41 11.95 16.74
C TYR A 50 -2.74 13.10 17.51
N THR A 51 -1.89 13.90 16.84
CA THR A 51 -1.32 15.09 17.48
C THR A 51 -2.39 16.12 17.83
N LEU A 52 -3.38 16.32 16.95
CA LEU A 52 -4.52 17.19 17.23
C LEU A 52 -5.38 16.65 18.37
N GLN A 53 -5.64 15.34 18.39
CA GLN A 53 -6.36 14.64 19.46
C GLN A 53 -5.62 14.78 20.79
N SER A 54 -4.29 14.80 20.80
CA SER A 54 -3.49 14.99 22.02
C SER A 54 -3.63 16.41 22.61
N ILE A 55 -4.05 17.38 21.80
CA ILE A 55 -4.26 18.79 22.21
C ILE A 55 -5.73 19.05 22.55
N LEU A 56 -6.65 18.49 21.76
CA LEU A 56 -8.10 18.78 21.79
C LEU A 56 -8.95 17.62 22.34
N GLY A 57 -8.33 16.64 23.01
CA GLY A 57 -8.86 15.32 23.35
C GLY A 57 -10.37 15.21 23.48
N ASP A 58 -10.95 15.84 24.49
CA ASP A 58 -12.38 15.71 24.82
C ASP A 58 -13.30 16.14 23.66
N ILE A 59 -12.95 17.22 22.96
CA ILE A 59 -13.76 17.74 21.86
C ILE A 59 -13.69 16.78 20.67
N LEU A 60 -12.49 16.29 20.33
CA LEU A 60 -12.33 15.39 19.19
C LEU A 60 -12.98 14.03 19.44
N ILE A 61 -12.82 13.49 20.65
CA ILE A 61 -13.42 12.20 21.02
C ILE A 61 -14.94 12.32 21.06
N ALA A 62 -15.49 13.35 21.70
CA ALA A 62 -16.95 13.51 21.82
C ALA A 62 -17.65 13.68 20.46
N ASN A 63 -17.00 14.30 19.48
CA ASN A 63 -17.62 14.61 18.19
C ASN A 63 -17.31 13.60 17.08
N PHE A 64 -16.21 12.85 17.17
CA PHE A 64 -15.73 12.01 16.07
C PHE A 64 -15.46 10.54 16.45
N ALA A 65 -15.58 10.18 17.72
CA ALA A 65 -15.51 8.77 18.13
C ALA A 65 -16.75 8.00 17.62
N LEU A 66 -16.53 6.73 17.29
CA LEU A 66 -17.61 5.89 16.79
C LEU A 66 -18.57 5.54 17.94
N PHE A 67 -19.84 5.94 17.78
CA PHE A 67 -20.91 5.59 18.71
C PHE A 67 -22.16 5.18 17.92
N ALA A 68 -22.57 3.92 18.05
CA ALA A 68 -23.63 3.33 17.22
C ALA A 68 -24.95 4.14 17.22
N PRO A 69 -25.44 4.68 18.37
CA PRO A 69 -26.62 5.54 18.36
C PRO A 69 -26.48 6.80 17.50
N ASN A 70 -25.28 7.40 17.46
CA ASN A 70 -25.04 8.58 16.62
C ASN A 70 -25.05 8.22 15.13
N VAL A 71 -24.51 7.04 14.78
CA VAL A 71 -24.57 6.52 13.40
C VAL A 71 -26.01 6.29 12.98
N SER A 72 -26.84 5.66 13.83
CA SER A 72 -28.27 5.47 13.54
C SER A 72 -29.05 6.78 13.43
N ASN A 73 -28.59 7.84 14.10
CA ASN A 73 -29.15 9.19 14.00
C ASN A 73 -28.64 9.98 12.78
N GLY A 74 -27.94 9.33 11.84
CA GLY A 74 -27.50 9.92 10.58
C GLY A 74 -26.06 10.39 10.55
N GLN A 75 -25.27 10.20 11.62
CA GLN A 75 -23.85 10.56 11.64
C GLN A 75 -22.97 9.46 11.00
N TRP A 76 -23.26 9.12 9.74
CA TRP A 76 -22.56 8.06 9.01
C TRP A 76 -21.06 8.35 8.78
N TRP A 77 -20.66 9.63 8.80
CA TRP A 77 -19.24 10.01 8.70
C TRP A 77 -18.40 9.49 9.86
N LEU A 78 -19.01 9.11 10.99
CA LEU A 78 -18.30 8.50 12.12
C LEU A 78 -17.61 7.19 11.74
N LEU A 79 -18.15 6.44 10.76
CA LEU A 79 -17.52 5.24 10.19
C LEU A 79 -16.20 5.53 9.49
N ILE A 80 -15.95 6.78 9.11
CA ILE A 80 -14.70 7.19 8.46
C ILE A 80 -13.83 7.92 9.47
N THR A 81 -14.38 8.90 10.20
CA THR A 81 -13.59 9.76 11.09
C THR A 81 -13.02 8.99 12.28
N ALA A 82 -13.76 8.01 12.81
CA ALA A 82 -13.30 7.24 13.95
C ALA A 82 -12.05 6.42 13.65
N GLY A 83 -11.85 5.96 12.39
CA GLY A 83 -10.67 5.22 12.00
C GLY A 83 -9.36 6.04 11.99
N PHE A 84 -9.44 7.37 12.14
CA PHE A 84 -8.27 8.24 12.32
C PHE A 84 -7.98 8.53 13.80
N LEU A 85 -8.95 8.33 14.69
CA LEU A 85 -8.75 8.48 16.14
C LEU A 85 -8.03 7.25 16.70
N HIS A 86 -7.10 7.46 17.63
CA HIS A 86 -6.34 6.36 18.25
C HIS A 86 -6.32 6.52 19.76
N GLY A 87 -6.68 5.45 20.49
CA GLY A 87 -6.74 5.47 21.96
C GLY A 87 -5.38 5.45 22.67
N SER A 88 -4.30 5.08 21.97
CA SER A 88 -2.95 5.07 22.53
C SER A 88 -1.86 5.25 21.48
N ILE A 89 -0.69 5.69 21.93
CA ILE A 89 0.49 5.85 21.05
C ILE A 89 0.95 4.52 20.45
N LEU A 90 0.84 3.41 21.20
CA LEU A 90 1.19 2.09 20.70
C LEU A 90 0.22 1.64 19.60
N HIS A 91 -1.08 1.89 19.77
CA HIS A 91 -2.07 1.58 18.73
C HIS A 91 -1.79 2.38 17.45
N LEU A 92 -1.49 3.67 17.56
CA LEU A 92 -1.07 4.49 16.43
C LEU A 92 0.19 3.94 15.77
N PHE A 93 1.22 3.63 16.57
CA PHE A 93 2.50 3.16 16.06
C PHE A 93 2.34 1.89 15.21
N PHE A 94 1.63 0.88 15.72
CA PHE A 94 1.44 -0.37 14.98
C PHE A 94 0.63 -0.17 13.69
N ASN A 95 -0.45 0.61 13.73
CA ASN A 95 -1.25 0.88 12.54
C ASN A 95 -0.47 1.67 11.49
N ALA A 96 0.23 2.73 11.90
CA ALA A 96 1.07 3.54 11.03
C ALA A 96 2.23 2.72 10.44
N TYR A 97 2.85 1.85 11.23
CA TYR A 97 3.95 0.98 10.80
C TYR A 97 3.48 -0.05 9.76
N ILE A 98 2.39 -0.77 10.04
CA ILE A 98 1.83 -1.76 9.10
C ILE A 98 1.38 -1.06 7.82
N LEU A 99 0.70 0.08 7.93
CA LEU A 99 0.29 0.87 6.77
C LEU A 99 1.50 1.31 5.94
N TRP A 100 2.57 1.78 6.57
CA TRP A 100 3.77 2.22 5.87
C TRP A 100 4.49 1.09 5.13
N VAL A 101 4.65 -0.07 5.77
CA VAL A 101 5.37 -1.22 5.20
C VAL A 101 4.50 -1.96 4.20
N VAL A 102 3.33 -2.44 4.64
CA VAL A 102 2.43 -3.28 3.83
C VAL A 102 1.66 -2.43 2.84
N GLY A 103 1.13 -1.28 3.27
CA GLY A 103 0.39 -0.38 2.38
C GLY A 103 1.26 0.16 1.24
N GLY A 104 2.53 0.48 1.50
CA GLY A 104 3.47 0.91 0.46
C GLY A 104 3.74 -0.19 -0.59
N GLN A 105 3.81 -1.45 -0.17
CA GLN A 105 3.94 -2.60 -1.08
C GLN A 105 2.64 -2.88 -1.84
N LEU A 106 1.48 -2.76 -1.18
CA LEU A 106 0.19 -2.91 -1.86
C LEU A 106 -0.02 -1.81 -2.89
N GLU A 107 0.24 -0.56 -2.55
CA GLU A 107 0.09 0.59 -3.45
C GLU A 107 0.97 0.44 -4.71
N SER A 108 2.17 -0.11 -4.58
CA SER A 108 3.05 -0.35 -5.73
C SER A 108 2.54 -1.47 -6.65
N ILE A 109 1.88 -2.49 -6.09
CA ILE A 109 1.32 -3.63 -6.83
C ILE A 109 0.00 -3.26 -7.52
N VAL A 110 -0.95 -2.67 -6.78
CA VAL A 110 -2.32 -2.44 -7.30
C VAL A 110 -2.52 -1.05 -7.92
N GLY A 111 -1.64 -0.10 -7.60
CA GLY A 111 -1.72 1.31 -7.98
C GLY A 111 -2.51 2.17 -6.98
N SER A 112 -2.18 3.46 -6.91
CA SER A 112 -2.70 4.41 -5.90
C SER A 112 -4.22 4.50 -5.80
N ILE A 113 -4.95 4.53 -6.92
CA ILE A 113 -6.42 4.65 -6.90
C ILE A 113 -7.06 3.39 -6.29
N ARG A 114 -6.64 2.20 -6.76
CA ARG A 114 -7.16 0.93 -6.26
C ARG A 114 -6.81 0.72 -4.79
N PHE A 115 -5.59 1.09 -4.41
CA PHE A 115 -5.18 1.07 -3.01
C PHE A 115 -6.06 1.99 -2.14
N GLY A 116 -6.35 3.21 -2.60
CA GLY A 116 -7.25 4.13 -1.90
C GLY A 116 -8.66 3.57 -1.71
N ILE A 117 -9.22 2.91 -2.73
CA ILE A 117 -10.53 2.24 -2.64
C ILE A 117 -10.47 1.08 -1.65
N ILE A 118 -9.45 0.23 -1.73
CA ILE A 118 -9.26 -0.89 -0.80
C ILE A 118 -9.18 -0.37 0.64
N TYR A 119 -8.40 0.70 0.86
CA TYR A 119 -8.28 1.30 2.18
C TYR A 119 -9.62 1.83 2.70
N LEU A 120 -10.38 2.56 1.87
CA LEU A 120 -11.70 3.09 2.26
C LEU A 120 -12.72 1.98 2.56
N VAL A 121 -12.76 0.92 1.75
CA VAL A 121 -13.67 -0.21 2.00
C VAL A 121 -13.29 -0.95 3.27
N SER A 122 -11.99 -1.18 3.50
CA SER A 122 -11.50 -1.78 4.74
C SER A 122 -11.79 -0.91 5.96
N LEU A 123 -11.69 0.42 5.83
CA LEU A 123 -12.05 1.38 6.88
C LEU A 123 -13.52 1.25 7.26
N LEU A 124 -14.42 1.24 6.27
CA LEU A 124 -15.86 1.09 6.47
C LEU A 124 -16.23 -0.27 7.05
N GLY A 125 -15.56 -1.35 6.61
CA GLY A 125 -15.84 -2.71 7.10
C GLY A 125 -15.21 -3.02 8.47
N GLY A 126 -14.19 -2.28 8.89
CA GLY A 126 -13.57 -2.41 10.21
C GLY A 126 -14.20 -1.51 11.29
N SER A 127 -15.15 -0.66 10.89
CA SER A 127 -15.90 0.23 11.78
C SER A 127 -17.14 -0.45 12.36
#